data_AF-A0A023X2I3-F1
#
_entry.id   AF-A0A023X2I3-F1
#
_cell.length_a   1.000
_cell.length_b   1.000
_cell.length_c   1.000
_cell.angle_alpha   90.00
_cell.angle_beta   90.00
_cell.angle_gamma   90.00
#
_symmetry.space_group_name_H-M   'P 1'
#
loop_
_entity.id
_entity.type
_entity.pdbx_description
1 polymer ?
#
loop_
_entity_poly.entity_id
_entity_poly.type
_entity_poly.pdbx_seq_one_letter_code
_entity_poly.pdbx_strand_id
1 'polypeptide(L)' 'MGFGVLEVGILLFVVFLILGPKRIQGLLKSLGRSAHDFVDGLGGPSKEKNEEKTEKRSLPPGDRDD' A
#
# COMPACT_ATOMS: atom_id res chain seq x y z
N MET A 1 -1.97 -5.64 -37.80
CA MET A 1 -1.38 -6.50 -36.74
C MET A 1 -1.11 -5.61 -35.54
N GLY A 2 -2.15 -5.27 -34.79
CA GLY A 2 -2.03 -4.36 -33.65
C GLY A 2 -1.95 -5.17 -32.37
N PHE A 3 -1.03 -4.81 -31.49
CA PHE A 3 -1.02 -5.28 -30.10
C PHE A 3 -2.36 -4.92 -29.46
N GLY A 4 -3.26 -5.89 -29.43
CA GLY A 4 -4.60 -5.71 -28.90
C GLY A 4 -4.54 -5.62 -27.38
N VAL A 5 -5.56 -5.01 -26.78
CA VAL A 5 -5.77 -5.01 -25.32
C VAL A 5 -5.67 -6.43 -24.75
N LEU A 6 -6.11 -7.44 -25.52
CA LEU A 6 -5.99 -8.86 -25.18
C LEU A 6 -4.54 -9.31 -25.00
N GLU A 7 -3.65 -8.94 -25.92
CA GLU A 7 -2.24 -9.36 -25.92
C GLU A 7 -1.47 -8.71 -24.75
N VAL A 8 -1.72 -7.43 -24.50
CA VAL A 8 -1.18 -6.72 -23.32
C VAL A 8 -1.73 -7.33 -22.03
N GLY A 9 -3.00 -7.71 -21.99
CA GLY A 9 -3.62 -8.38 -20.84
C GLY A 9 -2.96 -9.73 -20.52
N ILE A 10 -2.68 -10.54 -21.55
CA ILE A 10 -1.99 -11.83 -21.38
C ILE A 10 -0.56 -11.62 -20.90
N LEU A 11 0.17 -10.65 -21.47
CA LEU A 11 1.53 -10.34 -21.05
C LEU A 11 1.57 -9.89 -19.58
N LEU A 12 0.68 -8.98 -19.19
CA LEU A 12 0.55 -8.57 -17.79
C LEU A 12 0.21 -9.77 -16.91
N PHE A 13 -0.71 -10.64 -17.33
CA PHE A 13 -1.07 -11.83 -16.56
C PHE A 13 0.15 -12.73 -16.29
N VAL A 14 0.99 -12.97 -17.30
CA VAL A 14 2.24 -13.74 -17.13
C VAL A 14 3.20 -13.06 -16.16
N VAL A 15 3.39 -11.75 -16.27
CA VAL A 15 4.23 -10.98 -15.33
C VAL A 15 3.69 -11.08 -13.91
N PHE A 16 2.36 -10.99 -13.74
CA PHE A 16 1.69 -11.14 -12.45
C PHE A 16 1.83 -12.56 -11.88
N LEU A 17 1.91 -13.61 -12.71
CA LEU A 17 2.19 -14.97 -12.24
C LEU A 17 3.63 -15.11 -11.73
N ILE A 18 4.61 -14.50 -12.41
CA ILE A 18 6.03 -14.56 -12.02
C ILE A 18 6.29 -13.75 -10.76
N LEU A 19 5.82 -12.50 -10.71
CA LEU A 19 6.02 -11.61 -9.56
C LEU A 19 5.06 -11.93 -8.40
N GLY A 20 3.87 -12.45 -8.73
CA GLY A 20 2.76 -12.63 -7.80
C GLY A 20 2.00 -11.33 -7.51
N PRO A 21 0.67 -11.39 -7.28
CA PRO A 21 -0.14 -10.22 -7.00
C PRO A 21 0.27 -9.51 -5.70
N LYS A 22 0.77 -10.27 -4.71
CA LYS A 22 1.23 -9.73 -3.42
C LYS A 22 2.39 -8.74 -3.56
N ARG A 23 3.32 -8.98 -4.49
CA ARG A 23 4.48 -8.10 -4.69
C ARG A 23 4.06 -6.77 -5.30
N ILE A 24 3.20 -6.82 -6.32
CA ILE A 24 2.68 -5.62 -7.00
C ILE A 24 1.84 -4.76 -6.05
N GLN A 25 0.98 -5.37 -5.23
CA GLN A 25 0.20 -4.64 -4.21
C GLN A 25 1.10 -3.95 -3.17
N GLY A 26 2.17 -4.61 -2.73
CA GLY A 26 3.15 -4.00 -1.83
C GLY A 26 3.84 -2.78 -2.46
N LEU A 27 4.30 -2.92 -3.70
CA LEU A 27 4.98 -1.85 -4.45
C LEU A 27 4.05 -0.67 -4.75
N LEU A 28 2.80 -0.95 -5.15
CA LEU A 28 1.78 0.09 -5.36
C LEU A 28 1.42 0.80 -4.06
N LYS A 29 1.34 0.08 -2.94
CA LYS A 29 1.05 0.67 -1.63
C LYS A 29 2.17 1.58 -1.15
N SER A 30 3.44 1.17 -1.31
CA SER A 30 4.59 2.02 -0.98
C SER A 30 4.71 3.22 -1.92
N LEU A 31 4.49 3.01 -3.23
CA LEU A 31 4.55 4.08 -4.22
C LEU A 31 3.39 5.07 -4.04
N GLY A 32 2.20 4.58 -3.70
CA GLY A 32 1.03 5.42 -3.42
C GLY A 32 1.18 6.25 -2.16
N ARG A 33 1.80 5.70 -1.10
CA ARG A 33 2.15 6.47 0.10
C ARG A 33 3.15 7.58 -0.26
N SER A 34 4.21 7.24 -0.98
CA SER A 34 5.22 8.23 -1.39
C SER A 34 4.64 9.30 -2.30
N ALA A 35 3.83 8.93 -3.30
CA ALA A 35 3.13 9.89 -4.18
C ALA A 35 2.16 10.79 -3.41
N HIS A 36 1.48 10.26 -2.39
CA HIS A 36 0.64 11.05 -1.50
C HIS A 36 1.46 12.07 -0.72
N ASP A 37 2.61 11.66 -0.17
CA ASP A 37 3.51 12.55 0.58
C ASP A 37 4.13 13.63 -0.34
N PHE A 38 4.43 13.29 -1.61
CA PHE A 38 4.86 14.26 -2.62
C PHE A 38 3.77 15.29 -2.94
N VAL A 39 2.50 14.89 -3.03
CA VAL A 39 1.37 15.79 -3.29
C VAL A 39 1.05 16.65 -2.07
N ASP A 40 1.17 16.09 -0.87
CA ASP A 40 0.97 16.80 0.40
C ASP A 40 2.04 17.90 0.60
N GLY A 41 3.31 17.57 0.31
CA GLY A 41 4.42 18.52 0.35
C GLY A 41 4.36 19.65 -0.69
N LEU A 42 3.60 19.47 -1.77
CA LEU A 42 3.36 20.50 -2.80
C LEU A 42 2.15 21.40 -2.47
N GLY A 43 1.48 21.21 -1.33
CA GLY A 43 0.36 22.04 -0.88
C GLY A 43 -1.02 21.58 -1.38
N GLY A 44 -1.17 20.30 -1.73
CA GLY A 44 -2.46 19.67 -2.01
C GLY A 44 -3.38 19.60 -0.77
N PRO A 45 -4.71 19.53 -0.94
CA PRO A 45 -5.68 19.71 0.16
C PRO A 45 -5.51 18.64 1.23
N SER A 46 -5.13 19.07 2.43
CA SER A 46 -5.06 18.25 3.65
C SER A 46 -6.42 17.59 3.88
N LYS A 47 -6.56 16.33 3.47
CA LYS A 47 -7.55 15.42 4.05
C LYS A 47 -6.82 14.57 5.07
N GLU A 48 -6.79 15.09 6.29
CA GLU A 48 -6.83 14.30 7.52
C GLU A 48 -7.62 13.01 7.28
N LYS A 49 -6.93 11.87 7.18
CA LYS A 49 -7.53 10.58 7.51
C LYS A 49 -6.49 9.48 7.67
N ASN A 50 -6.37 9.10 8.93
CA ASN A 50 -6.39 7.72 9.41
C ASN A 50 -5.02 7.04 9.63
N GLU A 51 -4.29 7.56 10.60
CA GLU A 51 -3.37 6.77 11.43
C GLU A 51 -4.02 6.47 12.78
N GLU A 52 -5.09 5.67 12.80
CA GLU A 52 -5.51 5.04 14.05
C GLU A 52 -6.10 3.65 13.80
N LYS A 53 -5.23 2.67 13.53
CA LYS A 53 -5.48 1.28 13.93
C LYS A 53 -4.24 0.43 13.68
N THR A 54 -3.37 0.28 14.68
CA THR A 54 -2.72 -0.98 15.09
C THR A 54 -1.75 -0.67 16.25
N GLU A 55 -2.23 -0.10 17.34
CA GLU A 55 -1.44 -0.09 18.60
C GLU A 55 -2.34 -0.02 19.84
N LYS A 56 -3.34 -0.89 19.94
CA LYS A 56 -4.01 -1.16 21.22
C LYS A 56 -4.40 -2.62 21.32
N ARG A 57 -3.44 -3.47 21.72
CA ARG A 57 -3.79 -4.65 22.53
C ARG A 57 -2.62 -5.07 23.42
N SER A 58 -2.66 -4.50 24.62
CA SER A 58 -2.34 -5.15 25.89
C SER A 58 -0.86 -5.29 26.27
N LEU A 59 -0.32 -4.22 26.88
CA LEU A 59 0.68 -4.37 27.94
C LEU A 59 0.09 -5.26 29.07
N PRO A 60 0.84 -6.22 29.63
CA PRO A 60 0.40 -6.97 30.80
C PRO A 60 0.19 -6.01 32.00
N PRO A 61 -0.86 -6.21 32.82
CA PRO A 61 -1.11 -5.37 33.99
C PRO A 61 0.11 -5.40 34.91
N GLY A 62 0.57 -4.20 35.29
CA GLY A 62 1.74 -4.02 36.12
C GLY A 62 1.54 -4.67 37.49
N ASP A 63 2.49 -5.54 37.84
CA ASP A 63 2.79 -5.90 39.21
C ASP A 63 3.15 -4.63 39.98
N ARG A 64 2.27 -4.20 40.87
CA ARG A 64 2.60 -3.41 42.05
C ARG A 64 1.70 -3.88 43.18
N ASP A 65 2.33 -4.31 44.26
CA ASP A 65 2.04 -3.89 45.64
C ASP A 65 2.94 -4.73 46.58
N ASP A 66 4.18 -4.27 46.79
CA ASP A 66 5.07 -4.60 47.91
C ASP A 66 5.24 -3.37 48.83
#